data_AF-A0A9P6D824-F1
#
_entry.id   AF-A0A9P6D824-F1
#
_cell.length_a   1.000
_cell.length_b   1.000
_cell.length_c   1.000
_cell.angle_alpha   90.00
_cell.angle_beta   90.00
_cell.angle_gamma   90.00
#
_symmetry.space_group_name_H-M   'P 1'
#
loop_
_entity.id
_entity.type
_entity.pdbx_description
1 polymer ?
#
loop_
_entity_poly.entity_id
_entity_poly.type
_entity_poly.pdbx_seq_one_letter_code
_entity_poly.pdbx_strand_id
1 'polypeptide(L)'
;MLDMPEDLQLAPSSEREVTFLVPKFHLLVHIMACQSSFSFNYTHGVGRTDREAPEQGWDFLNPVAGQTKEMGPGTHHELLEDLMGDRNWKKTVGIGKTLLHHLKTAVPTCGEQIESHHDFEKRLGSKIVEPWRRDIEKWEADPTADNPFSAVVNTVSQNSICLELNCQEGLLLAKGKLKLFHEHVTSCVLISTGLDLEEQQRSLAHDTANLGMHTTDCQRLMLVQKANIIQNKVNVWIDHQKLYCPSASALHTGESNSLTDPIAAMPMINLWLPFSIGSRATCPKLLQEIEWQLQHAQANDALHDVCANLQIRVGVFQQKDCFKQGQRAMTRSCSILAWLQDKINKCTKRYRVARCALMALAPILNKAPQDWSNSICELRDGDIRPISVREMREMEGRRTISWIWLVDGVVATVGQSEVINDSVRLEWCKSRA
;
A
#
# COMPACT_ATOMS: atom_id res chain seq x y z
N MET A 1 -24.39 -32.59 8.89
CA MET A 1 -24.54 -32.20 10.32
C MET A 1 -25.59 -33.05 11.01
N LEU A 2 -26.76 -33.30 10.40
CA LEU A 2 -27.75 -34.26 10.90
C LEU A 2 -27.18 -35.70 11.03
N ASP A 3 -26.10 -35.99 10.31
CA ASP A 3 -25.38 -37.28 10.29
C ASP A 3 -24.37 -37.43 11.44
N MET A 4 -24.25 -36.43 12.32
CA MET A 4 -23.42 -36.48 13.52
C MET A 4 -24.17 -37.16 14.69
N PRO A 5 -23.47 -37.80 15.64
CA PRO A 5 -24.03 -38.19 16.93
C PRO A 5 -24.80 -37.04 17.60
N GLU A 6 -25.91 -37.35 18.26
CA GLU A 6 -26.88 -36.37 18.78
C GLU A 6 -26.27 -35.40 19.81
N ASP A 7 -25.27 -35.85 20.58
CA ASP A 7 -24.46 -35.06 21.51
C ASP A 7 -23.45 -34.12 20.82
N LEU A 8 -23.12 -34.39 19.55
CA LEU A 8 -22.28 -33.56 18.68
C LEU A 8 -23.10 -32.73 17.68
N GLN A 9 -24.43 -32.91 17.62
CA GLN A 9 -25.30 -32.04 16.84
C GLN A 9 -25.42 -30.68 17.54
N LEU A 10 -24.93 -29.64 16.86
CA LEU A 10 -25.15 -28.26 17.30
C LEU A 10 -26.65 -27.97 17.23
N ALA A 11 -27.23 -27.57 18.38
CA ALA A 11 -28.65 -27.21 18.49
C ALA A 11 -29.07 -26.23 17.37
N PRO A 12 -30.32 -26.34 16.86
CA PRO A 12 -30.77 -25.67 15.64
C PRO A 12 -30.47 -24.17 15.64
N SER A 13 -30.05 -23.67 14.48
CA SER A 13 -29.32 -22.40 14.31
C SER A 13 -30.12 -21.11 14.54
N SER A 14 -31.38 -21.20 15.00
CA SER A 14 -32.23 -20.03 15.26
C SER A 14 -31.80 -19.20 16.48
N GLU A 15 -30.90 -19.71 17.31
CA GLU A 15 -30.43 -19.06 18.55
C GLU A 15 -28.89 -18.86 18.59
N ARG A 16 -28.18 -19.04 17.47
CA ARG A 16 -26.71 -19.04 17.44
C ARG A 16 -26.14 -18.19 16.32
N GLU A 17 -25.67 -17.01 16.68
CA GLU A 17 -24.85 -16.16 15.81
C GLU A 17 -23.42 -16.72 15.70
N VAL A 18 -22.85 -16.69 14.49
CA VAL A 18 -21.51 -17.23 14.20
C VAL A 18 -20.72 -16.25 13.34
N THR A 19 -19.85 -15.47 13.97
CA THR A 19 -18.94 -14.54 13.28
C THR A 19 -17.70 -15.28 12.76
N PHE A 20 -17.48 -15.23 11.45
CA PHE A 20 -16.25 -15.72 10.82
C PHE A 20 -15.20 -14.61 10.82
N LEU A 21 -13.95 -14.94 11.18
CA LEU A 21 -12.83 -13.99 11.30
C LEU A 21 -11.53 -14.64 10.83
N VAL A 22 -10.57 -13.84 10.37
CA VAL A 22 -9.31 -14.35 9.77
C VAL A 22 -8.14 -14.14 10.76
N PRO A 23 -7.28 -15.15 11.01
CA PRO A 23 -6.11 -15.02 11.88
C PRO A 23 -5.24 -13.81 11.49
N LYS A 24 -4.74 -13.07 12.49
CA LYS A 24 -4.11 -11.74 12.30
C LYS A 24 -2.91 -11.74 11.35
N PHE A 25 -2.15 -12.82 11.30
CA PHE A 25 -1.00 -12.99 10.39
C PHE A 25 -1.47 -13.14 8.94
N HIS A 26 -2.55 -13.90 8.72
CA HIS A 26 -3.15 -14.13 7.41
C HIS A 26 -3.94 -12.92 6.90
N LEU A 27 -4.62 -12.21 7.80
CA LEU A 27 -5.43 -11.03 7.49
C LEU A 27 -4.65 -9.96 6.70
N LEU A 28 -3.36 -9.76 7.02
CA LEU A 28 -2.48 -8.81 6.32
C LEU A 28 -2.24 -9.13 4.83
N VAL A 29 -2.54 -10.36 4.38
CA VAL A 29 -2.40 -10.81 2.98
C VAL A 29 -3.71 -10.64 2.19
N HIS A 30 -4.84 -10.40 2.87
CA HIS A 30 -6.13 -10.13 2.22
C HIS A 30 -6.24 -8.66 1.76
N ILE A 31 -7.20 -8.39 0.86
CA ILE A 31 -7.56 -7.04 0.40
C ILE A 31 -8.02 -6.14 1.57
N MET A 32 -7.87 -4.82 1.43
CA MET A 32 -8.13 -3.84 2.51
C MET A 32 -9.53 -3.97 3.14
N ALA A 33 -10.58 -4.21 2.35
CA ALA A 33 -11.95 -4.39 2.84
C ALA A 33 -12.12 -5.61 3.78
N CYS A 34 -11.26 -6.63 3.66
CA CYS A 34 -11.20 -7.73 4.60
C CYS A 34 -10.47 -7.35 5.90
N GLN A 35 -9.43 -6.50 5.81
CA GLN A 35 -8.57 -6.14 6.94
C GLN A 35 -9.29 -5.35 8.05
N SER A 36 -10.40 -4.67 7.71
CA SER A 36 -11.35 -4.15 8.68
C SER A 36 -12.39 -5.22 9.06
N SER A 37 -13.15 -5.75 8.08
CA SER A 37 -14.37 -6.53 8.33
C SER A 37 -14.16 -7.91 8.98
N PHE A 38 -12.98 -8.53 8.84
CA PHE A 38 -12.67 -9.84 9.44
C PHE A 38 -11.65 -9.74 10.59
N SER A 39 -11.53 -8.56 11.20
CA SER A 39 -10.53 -8.25 12.23
C SER A 39 -10.96 -8.65 13.64
N PHE A 40 -10.19 -9.55 14.27
CA PHE A 40 -10.25 -9.83 15.71
C PHE A 40 -9.91 -8.61 16.61
N ASN A 41 -9.51 -7.44 16.07
CA ASN A 41 -9.39 -6.21 16.85
C ASN A 41 -10.66 -5.33 16.82
N TYR A 42 -11.53 -5.51 15.82
CA TYR A 42 -12.67 -4.61 15.59
C TYR A 42 -14.02 -5.30 15.80
N THR A 43 -14.04 -6.62 15.97
CA THR A 43 -15.27 -7.39 16.17
C THR A 43 -15.74 -7.28 17.62
N HIS A 44 -17.02 -6.96 17.81
CA HIS A 44 -17.62 -6.85 19.14
C HIS A 44 -17.44 -8.13 19.99
N GLY A 45 -17.21 -7.97 21.29
CA GLY A 45 -17.05 -9.08 22.24
C GLY A 45 -15.75 -9.90 22.11
N VAL A 46 -14.88 -9.60 21.13
CA VAL A 46 -13.62 -10.33 20.93
C VAL A 46 -12.51 -9.76 21.82
N GLY A 47 -12.15 -10.50 22.87
CA GLY A 47 -10.96 -10.19 23.68
C GLY A 47 -9.64 -10.33 22.90
N ARG A 48 -8.63 -9.54 23.29
CA ARG A 48 -7.32 -9.42 22.60
C ARG A 48 -6.61 -10.76 22.38
N THR A 49 -6.80 -11.34 21.19
CA THR A 49 -6.23 -12.62 20.73
C THR A 49 -5.71 -12.52 19.30
N ASP A 50 -4.86 -13.44 18.84
CA ASP A 50 -4.39 -13.52 17.45
C ASP A 50 -5.08 -14.64 16.64
N ARG A 51 -5.53 -15.69 17.35
CA ARG A 51 -6.14 -16.93 16.83
C ARG A 51 -5.26 -17.74 15.88
N GLU A 52 -3.95 -17.54 15.94
CA GLU A 52 -2.92 -18.29 15.18
C GLU A 52 -2.67 -19.69 15.76
N ALA A 53 -3.26 -20.03 16.91
CA ALA A 53 -3.01 -21.28 17.63
C ALA A 53 -3.22 -22.59 16.83
N PRO A 54 -4.14 -22.69 15.83
CA PRO A 54 -4.20 -23.86 14.93
C PRO A 54 -2.96 -24.03 14.05
N GLU A 55 -2.29 -22.92 13.72
CA GLU A 55 -1.18 -22.87 12.76
C GLU A 55 0.19 -22.78 13.44
N GLN A 56 0.24 -22.39 14.72
CA GLN A 56 1.46 -22.38 15.54
C GLN A 56 1.87 -23.76 16.07
N GLY A 57 1.06 -24.81 15.87
CA GLY A 57 1.28 -26.15 16.44
C GLY A 57 2.60 -26.84 16.06
N TRP A 58 3.31 -26.34 15.04
CA TRP A 58 4.65 -26.82 14.69
C TRP A 58 5.69 -26.57 15.79
N ASP A 59 5.45 -25.65 16.74
CA ASP A 59 6.42 -25.28 17.78
C ASP A 59 6.88 -26.48 18.63
N PHE A 60 5.95 -27.34 19.03
CA PHE A 60 6.22 -28.54 19.84
C PHE A 60 6.43 -29.80 19.01
N LEU A 61 5.99 -29.83 17.74
CA LEU A 61 6.13 -30.98 16.84
C LEU A 61 7.49 -31.02 16.13
N ASN A 62 8.06 -29.85 15.78
CA ASN A 62 9.34 -29.76 15.07
C ASN A 62 10.51 -30.51 15.74
N PRO A 63 10.69 -30.50 17.09
CA PRO A 63 11.72 -31.30 17.76
C PRO A 63 11.56 -32.82 17.59
N VAL A 64 10.33 -33.29 17.38
CA VAL A 64 9.98 -34.71 17.32
C VAL A 64 10.20 -35.29 15.92
N ALA A 65 10.26 -34.44 14.88
CA ALA A 65 10.47 -34.86 13.49
C ALA A 65 11.73 -35.71 13.25
N GLY A 66 12.74 -35.62 14.11
CA GLY A 66 13.92 -36.50 14.08
C GLY A 66 13.67 -37.91 14.62
N GLN A 67 12.70 -38.08 15.53
CA GLN A 67 12.32 -39.38 16.12
C GLN A 67 11.35 -40.12 15.20
N THR A 68 10.32 -39.43 14.68
CA THR A 68 9.31 -40.04 13.80
C THR A 68 9.85 -40.51 12.46
N LYS A 69 10.95 -39.94 11.98
CA LYS A 69 11.54 -40.21 10.64
C LYS A 69 11.84 -41.68 10.37
N GLU A 70 12.28 -42.45 11.37
CA GLU A 70 12.67 -43.86 11.22
C GLU A 70 11.57 -44.83 11.72
N MET A 71 10.37 -44.32 12.04
CA MET A 71 9.25 -45.12 12.57
C MET A 71 8.38 -45.69 11.44
N GLY A 72 7.72 -46.82 11.72
CA GLY A 72 6.72 -47.39 10.81
C GLY A 72 5.43 -46.55 10.80
N PRO A 73 4.61 -46.58 9.73
CA PRO A 73 3.46 -45.67 9.57
C PRO A 73 2.46 -45.68 10.73
N GLY A 74 2.21 -46.83 11.35
CA GLY A 74 1.32 -46.95 12.52
C GLY A 74 1.91 -46.25 13.74
N THR A 75 3.11 -46.66 14.19
CA THR A 75 3.74 -46.09 15.38
C THR A 75 4.13 -44.61 15.22
N HIS A 76 4.41 -44.17 13.99
CA HIS A 76 4.53 -42.75 13.63
C HIS A 76 3.24 -41.97 13.94
N HIS A 77 2.08 -42.50 13.53
CA HIS A 77 0.79 -41.85 13.79
C HIS A 77 0.43 -41.88 15.28
N GLU A 78 0.57 -43.03 15.94
CA GLU A 78 0.32 -43.19 17.39
C GLU A 78 1.14 -42.21 18.23
N LEU A 79 2.44 -42.04 17.95
CA LEU A 79 3.29 -41.08 18.66
C LEU A 79 2.83 -39.62 18.44
N LEU A 80 2.42 -39.26 17.23
CA LEU A 80 1.93 -37.91 16.94
C LEU A 80 0.60 -37.63 17.65
N GLU A 81 -0.33 -38.58 17.68
CA GLU A 81 -1.61 -38.45 18.41
C GLU A 81 -1.38 -38.35 19.92
N ASP A 82 -0.50 -39.17 20.51
CA ASP A 82 -0.17 -39.10 21.95
C ASP A 82 0.45 -37.73 22.32
N LEU A 83 1.36 -37.20 21.50
CA LEU A 83 1.96 -35.90 21.72
C LEU A 83 0.97 -34.74 21.54
N MET A 84 0.04 -34.83 20.59
CA MET A 84 -1.05 -33.86 20.46
C MET A 84 -2.03 -33.97 21.63
N GLY A 85 -2.31 -35.18 22.11
CA GLY A 85 -3.10 -35.49 23.30
C GLY A 85 -2.51 -34.88 24.56
N ASP A 86 -1.23 -35.14 24.85
CA ASP A 86 -0.47 -34.52 25.94
C ASP A 86 -0.45 -32.99 25.85
N ARG A 87 -0.21 -32.42 24.66
CA ARG A 87 -0.25 -30.97 24.44
C ARG A 87 -1.64 -30.40 24.73
N ASN A 88 -2.71 -31.11 24.38
CA ASN A 88 -4.08 -30.69 24.65
C ASN A 88 -4.45 -30.85 26.14
N TRP A 89 -4.04 -31.94 26.79
CA TRP A 89 -4.15 -32.13 28.24
C TRP A 89 -3.43 -31.02 29.01
N LYS A 90 -2.20 -30.69 28.63
CA LYS A 90 -1.41 -29.58 29.19
C LYS A 90 -2.07 -28.21 29.01
N LYS A 91 -2.75 -27.96 27.88
CA LYS A 91 -3.61 -26.76 27.71
C LYS A 91 -4.78 -26.79 28.70
N THR A 92 -5.50 -27.90 28.80
CA THR A 92 -6.68 -28.05 29.69
C THR A 92 -6.32 -27.84 31.16
N VAL A 93 -5.30 -28.51 31.69
CA VAL A 93 -4.87 -28.30 33.10
C VAL A 93 -4.14 -26.97 33.33
N GLY A 94 -3.58 -26.38 32.26
CA GLY A 94 -2.91 -25.08 32.30
C GLY A 94 -3.87 -23.88 32.24
N ILE A 95 -5.10 -24.05 31.73
CA ILE A 95 -5.96 -22.94 31.31
C ILE A 95 -6.22 -21.91 32.42
N GLY A 96 -6.45 -22.34 33.66
CA GLY A 96 -6.66 -21.44 34.79
C GLY A 96 -5.45 -20.56 35.12
N LYS A 97 -4.22 -21.06 34.91
CA LYS A 97 -2.98 -20.28 35.09
C LYS A 97 -2.81 -19.27 33.96
N THR A 98 -3.08 -19.68 32.73
CA THR A 98 -3.04 -18.81 31.55
C THR A 98 -4.07 -17.68 31.64
N LEU A 99 -5.33 -18.01 31.98
CA LEU A 99 -6.40 -17.02 32.18
C LEU A 99 -6.09 -16.07 33.33
N LEU A 100 -5.55 -16.54 34.45
CA LEU A 100 -5.12 -15.67 35.56
C LEU A 100 -3.98 -14.72 35.14
N HIS A 101 -3.03 -15.18 34.32
CA HIS A 101 -1.98 -14.33 33.78
C HIS A 101 -2.55 -13.27 32.82
N HIS A 102 -3.43 -13.68 31.90
CA HIS A 102 -4.08 -12.76 30.96
C HIS A 102 -4.93 -11.72 31.70
N LEU A 103 -5.71 -12.12 32.72
CA LEU A 103 -6.53 -11.23 33.53
C LEU A 103 -5.69 -10.18 34.29
N LYS A 104 -4.54 -10.59 34.85
CA LYS A 104 -3.61 -9.68 35.53
C LYS A 104 -3.01 -8.61 34.62
N THR A 105 -2.86 -8.89 33.32
CA THR A 105 -2.46 -7.90 32.31
C THR A 105 -3.65 -7.08 31.85
N ALA A 106 -4.77 -7.74 31.53
CA ALA A 106 -5.93 -7.12 30.90
C ALA A 106 -6.63 -6.09 31.80
N VAL A 107 -6.80 -6.37 33.10
CA VAL A 107 -7.55 -5.47 34.01
C VAL A 107 -6.87 -4.09 34.16
N PRO A 108 -5.55 -3.97 34.45
CA PRO A 108 -4.88 -2.67 34.43
C PRO A 108 -4.97 -1.96 33.07
N THR A 109 -4.65 -2.66 31.97
CA THR A 109 -4.69 -2.04 30.63
C THR A 109 -6.09 -1.60 30.21
N CYS A 110 -7.13 -2.29 30.66
CA CYS A 110 -8.52 -1.91 30.41
C CYS A 110 -8.86 -0.57 31.08
N GLY A 111 -8.40 -0.35 32.33
CA GLY A 111 -8.52 0.95 33.00
C GLY A 111 -7.78 2.06 32.24
N GLU A 112 -6.52 1.81 31.85
CA GLU A 112 -5.70 2.76 31.08
C GLU A 112 -6.34 3.14 29.73
N GLN A 113 -6.90 2.16 28.99
CA GLN A 113 -7.57 2.42 27.72
C GLN A 113 -8.91 3.16 27.91
N ILE A 114 -9.71 2.82 28.92
CA ILE A 114 -10.97 3.53 29.22
C ILE A 114 -10.71 4.99 29.58
N GLU A 115 -9.70 5.26 30.42
CA GLU A 115 -9.32 6.64 30.77
C GLU A 115 -8.82 7.40 29.53
N SER A 116 -7.97 6.78 28.71
CA SER A 116 -7.47 7.36 27.46
C SER A 116 -8.58 7.62 26.43
N HIS A 117 -9.58 6.75 26.33
CA HIS A 117 -10.70 6.91 25.41
C HIS A 117 -11.64 8.03 25.86
N HIS A 118 -12.02 8.09 27.14
CA HIS A 118 -12.84 9.18 27.66
C HIS A 118 -12.15 10.54 27.56
N ASP A 119 -10.84 10.63 27.82
CA ASP A 119 -10.13 11.90 27.68
C ASP A 119 -9.93 12.29 26.19
N PHE A 120 -10.01 11.33 25.25
CA PHE A 120 -10.10 11.59 23.80
C PHE A 120 -11.50 12.09 23.40
N GLU A 121 -12.58 11.40 23.77
CA GLU A 121 -13.98 11.84 23.54
C GLU A 121 -14.21 13.27 24.05
N LYS A 122 -13.72 13.57 25.25
CA LYS A 122 -13.84 14.88 25.91
C LYS A 122 -13.10 16.01 25.19
N ARG A 123 -12.04 15.70 24.44
CA ARG A 123 -11.29 16.67 23.62
C ARG A 123 -11.95 16.93 22.28
N LEU A 124 -12.65 15.94 21.71
CA LEU A 124 -13.42 16.06 20.46
C LEU A 124 -14.78 16.73 20.69
N GLY A 125 -15.43 16.41 21.82
CA GLY A 125 -16.76 16.89 22.17
C GLY A 125 -17.88 16.08 21.50
N SER A 126 -18.99 15.92 22.21
CA SER A 126 -20.10 15.04 21.82
C SER A 126 -20.64 15.29 20.40
N LYS A 127 -20.69 16.55 19.93
CA LYS A 127 -21.18 16.87 18.58
C LYS A 127 -20.43 16.15 17.44
N ILE A 128 -19.16 15.78 17.64
CA ILE A 128 -18.34 15.04 16.67
C ILE A 128 -18.44 13.53 16.91
N VAL A 129 -18.57 13.10 18.17
CA VAL A 129 -18.55 11.69 18.59
C VAL A 129 -19.91 11.00 18.42
N GLU A 130 -21.05 11.67 18.70
CA GLU A 130 -22.38 11.05 18.61
C GLU A 130 -22.76 10.53 17.19
N PRO A 131 -22.31 11.11 16.07
CA PRO A 131 -22.34 10.46 14.76
C PRO A 131 -21.59 9.13 14.74
N TRP A 132 -20.28 9.15 15.00
CA TRP A 132 -19.42 7.97 14.87
C TRP A 132 -19.82 6.83 15.80
N ARG A 133 -20.31 7.15 17.00
CA ARG A 133 -20.81 6.14 17.94
C ARG A 133 -22.00 5.38 17.35
N ARG A 134 -22.95 6.07 16.73
CA ARG A 134 -24.09 5.44 16.04
C ARG A 134 -23.65 4.63 14.83
N ASP A 135 -22.63 5.08 14.10
CA ASP A 135 -22.09 4.34 12.96
C ASP A 135 -21.43 3.02 13.39
N ILE A 136 -20.70 3.01 14.53
CA ILE A 136 -20.17 1.77 15.13
C ILE A 136 -21.29 0.89 15.69
N GLU A 137 -22.21 1.43 16.48
CA GLU A 137 -23.31 0.65 17.07
C GLU A 137 -24.22 0.01 16.01
N LYS A 138 -24.43 0.70 14.87
CA LYS A 138 -25.10 0.15 13.68
C LYS A 138 -24.33 -1.03 13.09
N TRP A 139 -23.00 -0.91 12.92
CA TRP A 139 -22.17 -1.96 12.32
C TRP A 139 -21.89 -3.15 13.27
N GLU A 140 -21.85 -2.91 14.59
CA GLU A 140 -21.79 -3.98 15.59
C GLU A 140 -23.09 -4.80 15.66
N ALA A 141 -24.24 -4.16 15.38
CA ALA A 141 -25.54 -4.82 15.30
C ALA A 141 -25.86 -5.44 13.92
N ASP A 142 -25.26 -4.92 12.85
CA ASP A 142 -25.37 -5.44 11.48
C ASP A 142 -24.01 -5.29 10.75
N PRO A 143 -23.20 -6.36 10.70
CA PRO A 143 -21.92 -6.36 9.99
C PRO A 143 -22.02 -6.18 8.47
N THR A 144 -23.23 -6.14 7.88
CA THR A 144 -23.46 -5.79 6.47
C THR A 144 -23.64 -4.30 6.23
N ALA A 145 -23.76 -3.49 7.29
CA ALA A 145 -23.78 -2.04 7.21
C ALA A 145 -22.40 -1.44 6.81
N ASP A 146 -22.41 -0.15 6.48
CA ASP A 146 -21.22 0.64 6.14
C ASP A 146 -20.15 0.53 7.24
N ASN A 147 -18.99 -0.05 6.91
CA ASN A 147 -17.99 -0.41 7.91
C ASN A 147 -17.24 0.85 8.43
N PRO A 148 -17.36 1.22 9.71
CA PRO A 148 -16.75 2.43 10.27
C PRO A 148 -15.24 2.30 10.49
N PHE A 149 -14.68 1.08 10.45
CA PHE A 149 -13.24 0.83 10.42
C PHE A 149 -12.69 0.80 8.98
N SER A 150 -13.56 0.83 7.97
CA SER A 150 -13.14 1.20 6.64
C SER A 150 -12.92 2.72 6.58
N ALA A 151 -11.79 3.09 6.00
CA ALA A 151 -11.64 4.40 5.42
C ALA A 151 -12.57 4.50 4.21
N VAL A 152 -13.13 5.68 3.96
CA VAL A 152 -13.58 5.99 2.59
C VAL A 152 -12.33 6.00 1.68
N VAL A 153 -12.47 5.72 0.38
CA VAL A 153 -11.35 5.81 -0.57
C VAL A 153 -11.71 6.60 -1.84
N ASN A 154 -11.29 7.87 -1.88
CA ASN A 154 -11.39 8.80 -3.01
C ASN A 154 -10.02 9.11 -3.63
N THR A 155 -9.09 8.16 -3.56
CA THR A 155 -7.88 8.19 -4.39
C THR A 155 -8.29 8.02 -5.85
N VAL A 156 -8.42 9.14 -6.57
CA VAL A 156 -8.57 9.09 -8.03
C VAL A 156 -7.23 8.65 -8.62
N SER A 157 -7.04 7.33 -8.71
CA SER A 157 -5.84 6.68 -9.26
C SER A 157 -5.54 7.14 -10.70
N GLN A 158 -4.30 6.99 -11.14
CA GLN A 158 -3.88 7.40 -12.48
C GLN A 158 -4.70 6.66 -13.55
N ASN A 159 -5.06 5.40 -13.30
CA ASN A 159 -5.91 4.61 -14.18
C ASN A 159 -7.36 5.14 -14.25
N SER A 160 -7.94 5.60 -13.14
CA SER A 160 -9.29 6.21 -13.17
C SER A 160 -9.31 7.56 -13.89
N ILE A 161 -8.29 8.40 -13.72
CA ILE A 161 -8.19 9.66 -14.49
C ILE A 161 -7.96 9.37 -15.98
N CYS A 162 -7.06 8.43 -16.32
CA CYS A 162 -6.91 7.96 -17.70
C CYS A 162 -8.23 7.47 -18.30
N LEU A 163 -9.00 6.66 -17.57
CA LEU A 163 -10.31 6.17 -18.02
C LEU A 163 -11.28 7.32 -18.28
N GLU A 164 -11.43 8.25 -17.31
CA GLU A 164 -12.34 9.39 -17.46
C GLU A 164 -11.96 10.26 -18.67
N LEU A 165 -10.69 10.65 -18.79
CA LEU A 165 -10.22 11.49 -19.89
C LEU A 165 -10.37 10.80 -21.25
N ASN A 166 -10.06 9.51 -21.38
CA ASN A 166 -10.27 8.77 -22.62
C ASN A 166 -11.77 8.63 -22.96
N CYS A 167 -12.65 8.45 -21.97
CA CYS A 167 -14.09 8.47 -22.18
C CYS A 167 -14.59 9.87 -22.62
N GLN A 168 -14.09 10.95 -22.02
CA GLN A 168 -14.40 12.32 -22.44
C GLN A 168 -13.92 12.60 -23.87
N GLU A 169 -12.68 12.25 -24.22
CA GLU A 169 -12.14 12.39 -25.58
C GLU A 169 -12.95 11.57 -26.59
N GLY A 170 -13.28 10.30 -26.29
CA GLY A 170 -14.13 9.45 -27.12
C GLY A 170 -15.53 10.04 -27.37
N LEU A 171 -16.14 10.63 -26.34
CA LEU A 171 -17.43 11.33 -26.47
C LEU A 171 -17.32 12.62 -27.30
N LEU A 172 -16.17 13.30 -27.32
CA LEU A 172 -15.93 14.47 -28.16
C LEU A 172 -15.63 14.08 -29.62
N LEU A 173 -14.95 12.95 -29.85
CA LEU A 173 -14.74 12.37 -31.18
C LEU A 173 -16.07 11.93 -31.82
N ALA A 174 -16.90 11.19 -31.08
CA ALA A 174 -18.23 10.78 -31.54
C ALA A 174 -19.17 11.96 -31.84
N LYS A 175 -18.92 13.13 -31.24
CA LYS A 175 -19.65 14.39 -31.48
C LYS A 175 -18.98 15.29 -32.53
N GLY A 176 -17.88 14.85 -33.17
CA GLY A 176 -17.13 15.62 -34.15
C GLY A 176 -16.46 16.90 -33.61
N LYS A 177 -16.30 17.02 -32.29
CA LYS A 177 -15.79 18.23 -31.62
C LYS A 177 -14.29 18.18 -31.33
N LEU A 178 -13.71 16.99 -31.20
CA LEU A 178 -12.26 16.81 -31.11
C LEU A 178 -11.70 16.47 -32.49
N LYS A 179 -10.60 17.12 -32.89
CA LYS A 179 -9.82 16.71 -34.07
C LYS A 179 -8.62 15.88 -33.59
N LEU A 180 -8.51 14.67 -34.11
CA LEU A 180 -7.27 13.90 -34.02
C LEU A 180 -6.22 14.51 -34.95
N PHE A 181 -4.98 14.59 -34.49
CA PHE A 181 -3.83 14.87 -35.36
C PHE A 181 -3.15 13.58 -35.85
N HIS A 182 -3.46 12.43 -35.22
CA HIS A 182 -3.00 11.10 -35.62
C HIS A 182 -4.11 10.06 -35.36
N GLU A 183 -4.24 9.05 -36.23
CA GLU A 183 -5.42 8.18 -36.32
C GLU A 183 -5.75 7.40 -35.04
N HIS A 184 -4.75 7.11 -34.20
CA HIS A 184 -4.90 6.25 -33.01
C HIS A 184 -4.33 6.87 -31.71
N VAL A 185 -4.01 8.17 -31.70
CA VAL A 185 -3.38 8.83 -30.52
C VAL A 185 -4.16 10.10 -30.17
N THR A 186 -4.72 10.13 -28.97
CA THR A 186 -5.42 11.30 -28.39
C THR A 186 -4.47 12.14 -27.51
N SER A 187 -4.98 13.22 -26.91
CA SER A 187 -4.17 14.06 -26.00
C SER A 187 -3.91 13.35 -24.67
N CYS A 188 -4.87 12.59 -24.13
CA CYS A 188 -4.64 11.80 -22.92
C CYS A 188 -3.62 10.68 -23.17
N VAL A 189 -3.76 9.94 -24.29
CA VAL A 189 -2.85 8.84 -24.64
C VAL A 189 -1.42 9.35 -24.84
N LEU A 190 -1.23 10.52 -25.47
CA LEU A 190 0.09 11.11 -25.65
C LEU A 190 0.77 11.39 -24.30
N ILE A 191 0.07 12.01 -23.35
CA ILE A 191 0.65 12.36 -22.05
C ILE A 191 0.88 11.11 -21.19
N SER A 192 -0.10 10.19 -21.10
CA SER A 192 0.05 8.99 -20.28
C SER A 192 1.21 8.10 -20.77
N THR A 193 1.34 7.89 -22.09
CA THR A 193 2.47 7.13 -22.65
C THR A 193 3.81 7.84 -22.48
N GLY A 194 3.83 9.18 -22.42
CA GLY A 194 5.04 9.94 -22.09
C GLY A 194 5.49 9.73 -20.64
N LEU A 195 4.55 9.74 -19.68
CA LEU A 195 4.81 9.43 -18.27
C LEU A 195 5.31 7.98 -18.09
N ASP A 196 4.69 7.03 -18.79
CA ASP A 196 5.11 5.61 -18.79
C ASP A 196 6.54 5.45 -19.36
N LEU A 197 6.91 6.24 -20.38
CA LEU A 197 8.25 6.23 -20.95
C LEU A 197 9.28 6.85 -20.00
N GLU A 198 8.93 7.91 -19.27
CA GLU A 198 9.80 8.46 -18.23
C GLU A 198 10.04 7.41 -17.12
N GLU A 199 8.99 6.72 -16.64
CA GLU A 199 9.12 5.65 -15.64
C GLU A 199 10.00 4.48 -16.17
N GLN A 200 9.85 4.11 -17.45
CA GLN A 200 10.71 3.11 -18.10
C GLN A 200 12.19 3.56 -18.17
N GLN A 201 12.47 4.83 -18.52
CA GLN A 201 13.82 5.39 -18.51
C GLN A 201 14.39 5.43 -17.08
N ARG A 202 13.62 5.89 -16.09
CA ARG A 202 14.01 5.93 -14.67
C ARG A 202 14.35 4.52 -14.16
N SER A 203 13.57 3.50 -14.54
CA SER A 203 13.87 2.11 -14.19
C SER A 203 15.10 1.55 -14.92
N LEU A 204 15.33 1.90 -16.19
CA LEU A 204 16.51 1.47 -16.93
C LEU A 204 17.79 2.09 -16.33
N ALA A 205 17.80 3.39 -16.10
CA ALA A 205 18.93 4.09 -15.47
C ALA A 205 19.22 3.51 -14.07
N HIS A 206 18.17 3.13 -13.33
CA HIS A 206 18.32 2.47 -12.04
C HIS A 206 18.90 1.05 -12.15
N ASP A 207 18.43 0.22 -13.07
CA ASP A 207 18.97 -1.13 -13.28
C ASP A 207 20.45 -1.06 -13.70
N THR A 208 20.79 -0.12 -14.60
CA THR A 208 22.17 0.15 -15.03
C THR A 208 23.06 0.65 -13.88
N ALA A 209 22.55 1.51 -12.99
CA ALA A 209 23.31 1.99 -11.83
C ALA A 209 23.58 0.90 -10.76
N ASN A 210 22.83 -0.20 -10.76
CA ASN A 210 23.03 -1.35 -9.88
C ASN A 210 23.87 -2.48 -10.51
N LEU A 211 24.47 -2.24 -11.68
CA LEU A 211 25.45 -3.15 -12.28
C LEU A 211 26.73 -3.20 -11.44
N GLY A 212 26.93 -4.30 -10.72
CA GLY A 212 28.18 -4.55 -9.98
C GLY A 212 29.39 -4.84 -10.90
N MET A 213 30.59 -4.91 -10.32
CA MET A 213 31.85 -5.14 -11.07
C MET A 213 31.95 -6.49 -11.82
N HIS A 214 30.96 -7.38 -11.66
CA HIS A 214 30.96 -8.74 -12.20
C HIS A 214 29.66 -9.06 -12.98
N THR A 215 29.18 -8.11 -13.79
CA THR A 215 28.02 -8.33 -14.67
C THR A 215 28.32 -9.37 -15.74
N THR A 216 27.37 -10.28 -15.99
CA THR A 216 27.46 -11.24 -17.09
C THR A 216 27.04 -10.59 -18.42
N ASP A 217 27.53 -11.11 -19.53
CA ASP A 217 27.13 -10.63 -20.87
C ASP A 217 25.63 -10.79 -21.14
N CYS A 218 24.98 -11.77 -20.50
CA CYS A 218 23.53 -11.93 -20.51
C CYS A 218 22.82 -10.72 -19.85
N GLN A 219 23.28 -10.27 -18.68
CA GLN A 219 22.74 -9.08 -18.01
C GLN A 219 22.97 -7.81 -18.85
N ARG A 220 24.16 -7.66 -19.45
CA ARG A 220 24.50 -6.55 -20.34
C ARG A 220 23.61 -6.53 -21.58
N LEU A 221 23.40 -7.69 -22.21
CA LEU A 221 22.50 -7.87 -23.36
C LEU A 221 21.05 -7.51 -23.03
N MET A 222 20.53 -7.95 -21.88
CA MET A 222 19.16 -7.62 -21.46
C MET A 222 18.96 -6.10 -21.28
N LEU A 223 19.95 -5.36 -20.78
CA LEU A 223 19.86 -3.90 -20.66
C LEU A 223 19.96 -3.19 -22.01
N VAL A 224 20.85 -3.62 -22.90
CA VAL A 224 20.91 -3.10 -24.28
C VAL A 224 19.60 -3.36 -25.03
N GLN A 225 18.98 -4.53 -24.85
CA GLN A 225 17.65 -4.84 -25.41
C GLN A 225 16.56 -3.93 -24.84
N LYS A 226 16.49 -3.74 -23.50
CA LYS A 226 15.56 -2.78 -22.87
C LYS A 226 15.77 -1.36 -23.43
N ALA A 227 17.03 -0.90 -23.53
CA ALA A 227 17.39 0.42 -24.02
C ALA A 227 16.92 0.64 -25.46
N ASN A 228 17.22 -0.30 -26.37
CA ASN A 228 16.79 -0.22 -27.78
C ASN A 228 15.27 -0.22 -27.92
N ILE A 229 14.55 -0.99 -27.10
CA ILE A 229 13.08 -0.98 -27.07
C ILE A 229 12.55 0.39 -26.59
N ILE A 230 13.12 0.95 -25.53
CA ILE A 230 12.73 2.28 -25.01
C ILE A 230 13.05 3.37 -26.05
N GLN A 231 14.23 3.34 -26.67
CA GLN A 231 14.62 4.28 -27.72
C GLN A 231 13.63 4.28 -28.89
N ASN A 232 13.23 3.09 -29.38
CA ASN A 232 12.28 2.97 -30.47
C ASN A 232 10.90 3.53 -30.09
N LYS A 233 10.41 3.27 -28.87
CA LYS A 233 9.16 3.86 -28.37
C LYS A 233 9.27 5.39 -28.24
N VAL A 234 10.39 5.90 -27.71
CA VAL A 234 10.64 7.35 -27.55
C VAL A 234 10.67 8.04 -28.91
N ASN A 235 11.31 7.47 -29.92
CA ASN A 235 11.32 8.03 -31.28
C ASN A 235 9.89 8.15 -31.85
N VAL A 236 9.10 7.08 -31.79
CA VAL A 236 7.69 7.06 -32.25
C VAL A 236 6.83 8.03 -31.43
N TRP A 237 7.06 8.15 -30.13
CA TRP A 237 6.34 9.09 -29.27
C TRP A 237 6.70 10.56 -29.59
N ILE A 238 7.97 10.86 -29.89
CA ILE A 238 8.42 12.18 -30.36
C ILE A 238 7.78 12.51 -31.72
N ASP A 239 7.59 11.53 -32.60
CA ASP A 239 6.88 11.73 -33.88
C ASP A 239 5.39 12.09 -33.68
N HIS A 240 4.71 11.50 -32.69
CA HIS A 240 3.37 11.96 -32.29
C HIS A 240 3.42 13.34 -31.59
N GLN A 241 4.43 13.60 -30.76
CA GLN A 241 4.60 14.87 -30.04
C GLN A 241 4.74 16.06 -30.99
N LYS A 242 5.42 15.89 -32.14
CA LYS A 242 5.52 16.91 -33.21
C LYS A 242 4.16 17.43 -33.68
N LEU A 243 3.14 16.58 -33.68
CA LEU A 243 1.79 16.92 -34.18
C LEU A 243 0.97 17.69 -33.14
N TYR A 244 1.11 17.34 -31.86
CA TYR A 244 0.35 17.91 -30.75
C TYR A 244 1.03 19.11 -30.07
N CYS A 245 2.37 19.16 -30.06
CA CYS A 245 3.16 20.22 -29.44
C CYS A 245 4.43 20.53 -30.26
N PRO A 246 4.31 21.16 -31.45
CA PRO A 246 5.45 21.41 -32.36
C PRO A 246 6.62 22.19 -31.74
N SER A 247 6.33 22.96 -30.69
CA SER A 247 7.29 23.72 -29.89
C SER A 247 8.28 22.84 -29.11
N ALA A 248 7.88 21.63 -28.69
CA ALA A 248 8.79 20.67 -28.07
C ALA A 248 9.84 20.14 -29.05
N SER A 249 9.49 20.04 -30.33
CA SER A 249 10.37 19.54 -31.41
C SER A 249 11.56 20.48 -31.67
N ALA A 250 11.39 21.78 -31.44
CA ALA A 250 12.48 22.75 -31.46
C ALA A 250 13.49 22.51 -30.33
N LEU A 251 13.03 22.06 -29.15
CA LEU A 251 13.90 21.74 -28.01
C LEU A 251 14.72 20.46 -28.27
N HIS A 252 14.07 19.39 -28.76
CA HIS A 252 14.75 18.16 -29.19
C HIS A 252 15.86 18.41 -30.23
N THR A 253 15.64 19.36 -31.16
CA THR A 253 16.63 19.71 -32.19
C THR A 253 17.91 20.33 -31.59
N GLY A 254 17.79 21.01 -30.44
CA GLY A 254 18.94 21.59 -29.72
C GLY A 254 19.75 20.58 -28.89
N GLU A 255 19.19 19.43 -28.53
CA GLU A 255 19.85 18.40 -27.69
C GLU A 255 20.59 17.33 -28.52
N SER A 256 21.25 17.73 -29.61
CA SER A 256 22.05 16.86 -30.48
C SER A 256 23.34 16.37 -29.80
N ASN A 257 23.19 15.45 -28.84
CA ASN A 257 24.29 14.86 -28.09
C ASN A 257 25.11 13.89 -28.95
N SER A 258 26.38 14.22 -29.19
CA SER A 258 27.35 13.35 -29.84
C SER A 258 27.73 12.17 -28.93
N LEU A 259 27.09 11.02 -29.12
CA LEU A 259 27.38 9.80 -28.37
C LEU A 259 28.69 9.17 -28.83
N THR A 260 29.71 9.17 -27.97
CA THR A 260 31.00 8.50 -28.20
C THR A 260 31.06 7.07 -27.67
N ASP A 261 30.12 6.64 -26.81
CA ASP A 261 30.16 5.32 -26.18
C ASP A 261 28.74 4.78 -25.87
N PRO A 262 28.25 3.73 -26.56
CA PRO A 262 26.85 3.28 -26.47
C PRO A 262 26.52 2.46 -25.20
N ILE A 263 27.51 2.18 -24.34
CA ILE A 263 27.33 1.36 -23.13
C ILE A 263 27.62 2.15 -21.85
N ALA A 264 28.58 3.08 -21.87
CA ALA A 264 29.02 3.79 -20.67
C ALA A 264 27.99 4.83 -20.16
N ALA A 265 27.19 5.41 -21.07
CA ALA A 265 26.12 6.35 -20.72
C ALA A 265 24.95 6.20 -21.70
N MET A 266 23.93 5.44 -21.31
CA MET A 266 22.59 5.54 -21.92
C MET A 266 21.92 6.80 -21.34
N PRO A 267 21.80 7.91 -22.09
CA PRO A 267 21.28 9.15 -21.52
C PRO A 267 19.78 9.03 -21.30
N MET A 268 19.28 9.59 -20.21
CA MET A 268 17.85 9.80 -20.06
C MET A 268 17.42 10.90 -21.04
N ILE A 269 16.84 10.51 -22.18
CA ILE A 269 16.36 11.46 -23.20
C ILE A 269 15.22 12.26 -22.59
N ASN A 270 15.39 13.58 -22.55
CA ASN A 270 14.37 14.50 -22.10
C ASN A 270 13.16 14.44 -23.03
N LEU A 271 12.04 13.94 -22.52
CA LEU A 271 10.81 13.80 -23.31
C LEU A 271 10.12 15.14 -23.56
N TRP A 272 10.53 16.23 -22.88
CA TRP A 272 9.89 17.55 -22.98
C TRP A 272 8.36 17.47 -22.80
N LEU A 273 7.92 16.77 -21.75
CA LEU A 273 6.54 16.83 -21.26
C LEU A 273 6.16 18.28 -20.89
N PRO A 274 4.85 18.64 -20.85
CA PRO A 274 4.39 20.01 -20.60
C PRO A 274 5.06 20.69 -19.38
N PHE A 275 5.29 19.98 -18.27
CA PHE A 275 6.01 20.52 -17.10
C PHE A 275 7.50 20.83 -17.40
N SER A 276 8.20 19.96 -18.13
CA SER A 276 9.60 20.11 -18.53
C SER A 276 9.81 21.20 -19.58
N ILE A 277 8.81 21.47 -20.43
CA ILE A 277 8.80 22.64 -21.31
C ILE A 277 8.74 23.92 -20.46
N GLY A 278 7.81 23.99 -19.50
CA GLY A 278 7.64 25.15 -18.62
C GLY A 278 7.51 26.46 -19.41
N SER A 279 8.37 27.43 -19.11
CA SER A 279 8.44 28.71 -19.83
C SER A 279 9.39 28.73 -21.04
N ARG A 280 9.98 27.57 -21.43
CA ARG A 280 11.00 27.51 -22.50
C ARG A 280 10.39 27.55 -23.91
N ALA A 281 9.15 27.08 -24.06
CA ALA A 281 8.40 27.12 -25.32
C ALA A 281 6.88 27.08 -25.07
N THR A 282 6.08 27.47 -26.06
CA THR A 282 4.61 27.53 -25.92
C THR A 282 3.99 26.12 -25.99
N CYS A 283 3.44 25.62 -24.89
CA CYS A 283 2.71 24.34 -24.84
C CYS A 283 1.18 24.57 -24.79
N PRO A 284 0.34 23.77 -25.49
CA PRO A 284 -1.11 23.86 -25.39
C PRO A 284 -1.64 23.60 -23.97
N LYS A 285 -2.51 24.50 -23.46
CA LYS A 285 -3.08 24.39 -22.10
C LYS A 285 -3.85 23.09 -21.84
N LEU A 286 -4.43 22.47 -22.88
CA LEU A 286 -5.08 21.17 -22.77
C LEU A 286 -4.10 20.07 -22.31
N LEU A 287 -2.89 20.04 -22.88
CA LEU A 287 -1.86 19.06 -22.50
C LEU A 287 -1.34 19.30 -21.07
N GLN A 288 -1.24 20.58 -20.67
CA GLN A 288 -0.84 20.96 -19.31
C GLN A 288 -1.89 20.55 -18.27
N GLU A 289 -3.19 20.71 -18.55
CA GLU A 289 -4.28 20.32 -17.64
C GLU A 289 -4.45 18.79 -17.57
N ILE A 290 -4.28 18.07 -18.69
CA ILE A 290 -4.20 16.60 -18.72
C ILE A 290 -3.00 16.10 -17.89
N GLU A 291 -1.81 16.69 -18.08
CA GLU A 291 -0.65 16.33 -17.28
C GLU A 291 -0.87 16.64 -15.80
N TRP A 292 -1.42 17.81 -15.45
CA TRP A 292 -1.74 18.17 -14.06
C TRP A 292 -2.55 17.08 -13.35
N GLN A 293 -3.62 16.61 -13.99
CA GLN A 293 -4.50 15.59 -13.42
C GLN A 293 -3.75 14.24 -13.27
N LEU A 294 -3.04 13.80 -14.31
CA LEU A 294 -2.28 12.54 -14.27
C LEU A 294 -1.13 12.57 -13.26
N GLN A 295 -0.43 13.70 -13.09
CA GLN A 295 0.64 13.88 -12.09
C GLN A 295 0.07 13.91 -10.66
N HIS A 296 -1.11 14.54 -10.45
CA HIS A 296 -1.79 14.53 -9.15
C HIS A 296 -2.18 13.12 -8.73
N ALA A 297 -2.73 12.33 -9.65
CA ALA A 297 -3.03 10.92 -9.40
C ALA A 297 -1.76 10.06 -9.20
N GLN A 298 -0.74 10.25 -10.04
CA GLN A 298 0.53 9.53 -9.91
C GLN A 298 1.24 9.80 -8.58
N ALA A 299 1.12 11.03 -8.03
CA ALA A 299 1.61 11.36 -6.69
C ALA A 299 0.84 10.58 -5.61
N ASN A 300 -0.50 10.55 -5.66
CA ASN A 300 -1.29 9.80 -4.69
C ASN A 300 -1.01 8.29 -4.76
N ASP A 301 -0.98 7.70 -5.96
CA ASP A 301 -0.62 6.29 -6.17
C ASP A 301 0.80 5.98 -5.68
N ALA A 302 1.76 6.91 -5.87
CA ALA A 302 3.12 6.77 -5.35
C ALA A 302 3.20 6.81 -3.81
N LEU A 303 2.38 7.64 -3.17
CA LEU A 303 2.33 7.73 -1.71
C LEU A 303 1.68 6.47 -1.09
N HIS A 304 0.60 5.99 -1.69
CA HIS A 304 -0.01 4.71 -1.34
C HIS A 304 1.00 3.55 -1.48
N ASP A 305 1.73 3.47 -2.60
CA ASP A 305 2.78 2.47 -2.80
C ASP A 305 3.90 2.57 -1.73
N VAL A 306 4.34 3.76 -1.36
CA VAL A 306 5.33 3.94 -0.27
C VAL A 306 4.79 3.35 1.04
N CYS A 307 3.54 3.66 1.39
CA CYS A 307 2.89 3.16 2.60
C CYS A 307 2.74 1.63 2.57
N ALA A 308 2.23 1.06 1.48
CA ALA A 308 2.07 -0.40 1.33
C ALA A 308 3.41 -1.15 1.44
N ASN A 309 4.46 -0.68 0.76
CA ASN A 309 5.79 -1.32 0.83
C ASN A 309 6.45 -1.14 2.21
N LEU A 310 6.18 -0.05 2.94
CA LEU A 310 6.61 0.12 4.33
C LEU A 310 5.98 -0.93 5.27
N GLN A 311 4.67 -1.20 5.14
CA GLN A 311 4.00 -2.24 5.96
C GLN A 311 4.55 -3.64 5.67
N ILE A 312 4.65 -4.01 4.38
CA ILE A 312 5.21 -5.31 3.97
C ILE A 312 6.65 -5.48 4.50
N ARG A 313 7.46 -4.42 4.46
CA ARG A 313 8.83 -4.42 5.00
C ARG A 313 8.86 -4.64 6.51
N VAL A 314 7.95 -4.05 7.28
CA VAL A 314 7.84 -4.32 8.73
C VAL A 314 7.49 -5.79 8.98
N GLY A 315 6.48 -6.34 8.29
CA GLY A 315 6.11 -7.75 8.41
C GLY A 315 7.25 -8.71 8.08
N VAL A 316 7.95 -8.48 6.96
CA VAL A 316 9.13 -9.29 6.57
C VAL A 316 10.29 -9.13 7.56
N PHE A 317 10.50 -7.94 8.12
CA PHE A 317 11.54 -7.73 9.14
C PHE A 317 11.21 -8.49 10.42
N GLN A 318 9.98 -8.39 10.92
CA GLN A 318 9.52 -9.13 12.10
C GLN A 318 9.63 -10.65 11.88
N GLN A 319 9.23 -11.15 10.70
CA GLN A 319 9.43 -12.55 10.36
C GLN A 319 10.91 -12.96 10.35
N LYS A 320 11.81 -12.10 9.83
CA LYS A 320 13.26 -12.35 9.83
C LYS A 320 13.82 -12.45 11.24
N ASP A 321 13.44 -11.52 12.10
CA ASP A 321 13.93 -11.40 13.48
C ASP A 321 13.45 -12.54 14.37
N CYS A 322 12.16 -12.91 14.29
CA CYS A 322 11.57 -13.93 15.14
C CYS A 322 11.75 -15.37 14.65
N PHE A 323 11.85 -15.62 13.33
CA PHE A 323 11.68 -16.98 12.77
C PHE A 323 12.72 -17.46 11.75
N LYS A 324 13.66 -16.63 11.26
CA LYS A 324 14.59 -17.05 10.18
C LYS A 324 15.98 -17.39 10.70
N GLN A 325 16.14 -18.64 11.13
CA GLN A 325 17.43 -19.21 11.53
C GLN A 325 18.23 -19.76 10.34
N GLY A 326 19.56 -19.75 10.44
CA GLY A 326 20.49 -20.29 9.43
C GLY A 326 20.75 -19.38 8.22
N GLN A 327 21.96 -19.50 7.65
CA GLN A 327 22.47 -18.56 6.64
C GLN A 327 21.55 -18.41 5.42
N ARG A 328 21.11 -19.52 4.80
CA ARG A 328 20.28 -19.50 3.59
C ARG A 328 18.94 -18.76 3.77
N ALA A 329 18.33 -18.86 4.95
CA ALA A 329 17.09 -18.15 5.27
C ALA A 329 17.34 -16.66 5.55
N MET A 330 18.43 -16.35 6.26
CA MET A 330 18.87 -14.99 6.54
C MET A 330 19.20 -14.23 5.24
N THR A 331 20.02 -14.80 4.35
CA THR A 331 20.36 -14.21 3.04
C THR A 331 19.10 -13.91 2.23
N ARG A 332 18.19 -14.88 2.06
CA ARG A 332 16.92 -14.68 1.33
C ARG A 332 16.08 -13.55 1.92
N SER A 333 15.96 -13.49 3.23
CA SER A 333 15.18 -12.43 3.91
C SER A 333 15.84 -11.06 3.77
N CYS A 334 17.16 -10.98 3.84
CA CYS A 334 17.90 -9.74 3.55
C CYS A 334 17.75 -9.30 2.09
N SER A 335 17.74 -10.22 1.12
CA SER A 335 17.45 -9.89 -0.29
C SER A 335 16.04 -9.33 -0.49
N ILE A 336 15.03 -9.90 0.19
CA ILE A 336 13.65 -9.39 0.13
C ILE A 336 13.56 -7.99 0.78
N LEU A 337 14.21 -7.78 1.93
CA LEU A 337 14.25 -6.46 2.58
C LEU A 337 14.97 -5.40 1.72
N ALA A 338 16.04 -5.77 1.01
CA ALA A 338 16.72 -4.88 0.07
C ALA A 338 15.83 -4.54 -1.13
N TRP A 339 15.10 -5.51 -1.69
CA TRP A 339 14.14 -5.29 -2.77
C TRP A 339 12.93 -4.44 -2.34
N LEU A 340 12.45 -4.58 -1.10
CA LEU A 340 11.42 -3.72 -0.54
C LEU A 340 11.92 -2.28 -0.32
N GLN A 341 13.16 -2.11 0.15
CA GLN A 341 13.79 -0.78 0.24
C GLN A 341 13.97 -0.15 -1.15
N ASP A 342 14.35 -0.93 -2.17
CA ASP A 342 14.43 -0.47 -3.56
C ASP A 342 13.06 -0.01 -4.09
N LYS A 343 11.99 -0.78 -3.85
CA LYS A 343 10.62 -0.34 -4.17
C LYS A 343 10.24 0.96 -3.46
N ILE A 344 10.47 1.08 -2.15
CA ILE A 344 10.21 2.32 -1.40
C ILE A 344 10.98 3.49 -2.02
N ASN A 345 12.25 3.30 -2.39
CA ASN A 345 13.08 4.33 -3.04
C ASN A 345 12.51 4.74 -4.41
N LYS A 346 12.01 3.79 -5.21
CA LYS A 346 11.40 4.04 -6.52
C LYS A 346 10.08 4.82 -6.39
N CYS A 347 9.17 4.38 -5.53
CA CYS A 347 7.91 5.08 -5.29
C CYS A 347 8.14 6.48 -4.68
N THR A 348 9.11 6.63 -3.78
CA THR A 348 9.54 7.95 -3.24
C THR A 348 10.04 8.88 -4.35
N LYS A 349 10.82 8.37 -5.32
CA LYS A 349 11.27 9.14 -6.49
C LYS A 349 10.09 9.53 -7.39
N ARG A 350 9.16 8.60 -7.67
CA ARG A 350 7.94 8.88 -8.45
C ARG A 350 7.11 9.99 -7.81
N TYR A 351 6.88 9.92 -6.50
CA TYR A 351 6.19 10.97 -5.73
C TYR A 351 6.92 12.33 -5.86
N ARG A 352 8.24 12.36 -5.64
CA ARG A 352 9.02 13.60 -5.69
C ARG A 352 9.01 14.24 -7.09
N VAL A 353 9.10 13.47 -8.17
CA VAL A 353 9.02 14.01 -9.54
C VAL A 353 7.61 14.51 -9.86
N ALA A 354 6.56 13.73 -9.55
CA ALA A 354 5.19 14.15 -9.78
C ALA A 354 4.86 15.46 -9.03
N ARG A 355 5.29 15.58 -7.77
CA ARG A 355 5.18 16.82 -7.00
C ARG A 355 5.95 18.00 -7.62
N CYS A 356 7.15 17.77 -8.18
CA CYS A 356 7.89 18.81 -8.90
C CYS A 356 7.16 19.25 -10.19
N ALA A 357 6.54 18.33 -10.92
CA ALA A 357 5.72 18.64 -12.09
C ALA A 357 4.50 19.49 -11.71
N LEU A 358 3.81 19.15 -10.62
CA LEU A 358 2.72 19.96 -10.06
C LEU A 358 3.21 21.36 -9.62
N MET A 359 4.34 21.46 -8.92
CA MET A 359 4.93 22.76 -8.57
C MET A 359 5.23 23.65 -9.79
N ALA A 360 5.62 23.05 -10.93
CA ALA A 360 5.87 23.77 -12.17
C ALA A 360 4.57 24.16 -12.92
N LEU A 361 3.56 23.28 -12.93
CA LEU A 361 2.30 23.50 -13.64
C LEU A 361 1.29 24.39 -12.89
N ALA A 362 1.31 24.38 -11.55
CA ALA A 362 0.39 25.18 -10.71
C ALA A 362 0.32 26.68 -11.10
N PRO A 363 1.45 27.43 -11.22
CA PRO A 363 1.40 28.84 -11.60
C PRO A 363 0.99 29.06 -13.07
N ILE A 364 1.20 28.08 -13.96
CA ILE A 364 0.83 28.17 -15.38
C ILE A 364 -0.69 27.98 -15.55
N LEU A 365 -1.28 27.08 -14.76
CA LEU A 365 -2.70 26.76 -14.80
C LEU A 365 -3.57 27.67 -13.91
N ASN A 366 -2.95 28.46 -13.02
CA ASN A 366 -3.58 29.23 -11.93
C ASN A 366 -4.30 28.35 -10.88
N LYS A 367 -3.69 27.23 -10.49
CA LYS A 367 -4.16 26.41 -9.34
C LYS A 367 -3.69 27.08 -8.04
N ALA A 368 -4.57 27.34 -7.08
CA ALA A 368 -4.13 27.97 -5.83
C ALA A 368 -3.33 26.96 -4.99
N PRO A 369 -2.26 27.37 -4.29
CA PRO A 369 -1.48 26.45 -3.43
C PRO A 369 -2.34 25.70 -2.41
N GLN A 370 -3.40 26.34 -1.90
CA GLN A 370 -4.35 25.78 -0.95
C GLN A 370 -5.14 24.59 -1.49
N ASP A 371 -5.36 24.50 -2.82
CA ASP A 371 -6.20 23.48 -3.45
C ASP A 371 -5.55 22.09 -3.44
N TRP A 372 -4.21 22.02 -3.38
CA TRP A 372 -3.45 20.79 -3.63
C TRP A 372 -2.20 20.61 -2.73
N SER A 373 -1.64 21.69 -2.15
CA SER A 373 -0.48 21.56 -1.25
C SER A 373 -0.84 20.98 0.12
N ASN A 374 -2.12 20.81 0.43
CA ASN A 374 -2.61 20.16 1.65
C ASN A 374 -2.64 18.63 1.53
N SER A 375 -2.81 18.09 0.32
CA SER A 375 -2.72 16.65 0.02
C SER A 375 -1.31 16.25 -0.40
N ILE A 376 -0.65 17.04 -1.25
CA ILE A 376 0.64 16.70 -1.87
C ILE A 376 1.79 17.49 -1.20
N CYS A 377 2.02 17.18 0.07
CA CYS A 377 3.07 17.78 0.91
C CYS A 377 4.50 17.36 0.50
N GLU A 378 5.52 18.02 1.05
CA GLU A 378 6.93 17.70 0.80
C GLU A 378 7.34 16.39 1.51
N LEU A 379 7.66 15.35 0.73
CA LEU A 379 8.13 14.06 1.24
C LEU A 379 9.63 14.10 1.55
N ARG A 380 9.97 14.27 2.83
CA ARG A 380 11.35 14.24 3.35
C ARG A 380 11.71 12.82 3.75
N ASP A 381 13.00 12.47 3.76
CA ASP A 381 13.43 11.09 4.06
C ASP A 381 13.05 10.64 5.48
N GLY A 382 12.96 11.57 6.44
CA GLY A 382 12.48 11.29 7.81
C GLY A 382 10.98 11.02 7.93
N ASP A 383 10.19 11.35 6.91
CA ASP A 383 8.75 11.06 6.88
C ASP A 383 8.47 9.62 6.46
N ILE A 384 9.45 8.95 5.82
CA ILE A 384 9.35 7.60 5.22
C ILE A 384 9.52 6.53 6.33
N ARG A 385 8.68 6.61 7.35
CA ARG A 385 8.66 5.75 8.54
C ARG A 385 7.35 4.98 8.64
N PRO A 386 7.37 3.68 9.00
CA PRO A 386 6.16 2.87 9.11
C PRO A 386 5.28 3.32 10.30
N ILE A 387 3.98 3.02 10.25
CA ILE A 387 3.05 3.35 11.34
C ILE A 387 3.44 2.69 12.68
N SER A 388 4.08 1.52 12.60
CA SER A 388 4.50 0.70 13.74
C SER A 388 6.02 0.53 13.77
N VAL A 389 6.74 1.60 14.09
CA VAL A 389 8.16 1.52 14.46
C VAL A 389 8.28 0.77 15.79
N ARG A 390 8.54 -0.55 15.75
CA ARG A 390 8.88 -1.35 16.93
C ARG A 390 10.34 -1.14 17.34
N GLU A 391 10.75 0.12 17.48
CA GLU A 391 11.89 0.44 18.34
C GLU A 391 11.47 0.08 19.77
N MET A 392 12.27 -0.75 20.44
CA MET A 392 11.85 -1.52 21.63
C MET A 392 11.73 -0.69 22.93
N ARG A 393 11.33 0.58 22.85
CA ARG A 393 11.35 1.54 23.96
C ARG A 393 10.12 2.44 24.12
N GLU A 394 9.24 2.54 23.12
CA GLU A 394 8.05 3.40 23.21
C GLU A 394 6.74 2.60 23.25
N MET A 395 5.98 2.80 24.33
CA MET A 395 4.64 2.28 24.52
C MET A 395 3.64 3.00 23.61
N GLU A 396 2.53 2.34 23.27
CA GLU A 396 1.53 2.76 22.27
C GLU A 396 1.19 4.27 22.33
N GLY A 397 0.88 4.79 23.51
CA GLY A 397 0.40 6.16 23.75
C GLY A 397 1.44 7.29 23.69
N ARG A 398 2.59 7.13 23.03
CA ARG A 398 3.56 8.22 22.76
C ARG A 398 3.90 8.46 21.29
N ARG A 399 3.36 7.64 20.37
CA ARG A 399 3.79 7.64 18.97
C ARG A 399 3.36 8.90 18.22
N THR A 400 4.30 9.50 17.49
CA THR A 400 3.98 10.47 16.44
C THR A 400 3.82 9.74 15.11
N ILE A 401 2.61 9.74 14.55
CA ILE A 401 2.35 9.22 13.20
C ILE A 401 3.01 10.16 12.16
N SER A 402 3.50 9.61 11.04
CA SER A 402 4.04 10.41 9.94
C SER A 402 2.93 10.94 9.04
N TRP A 403 3.08 12.14 8.48
CA TRP A 403 2.03 12.78 7.68
C TRP A 403 1.63 11.94 6.45
N ILE A 404 2.50 11.07 5.94
CA ILE A 404 2.20 10.14 4.84
C ILE A 404 1.05 9.16 5.14
N TRP A 405 0.74 8.92 6.43
CA TRP A 405 -0.38 8.09 6.88
C TRP A 405 -1.67 8.92 7.14
N LEU A 406 -1.60 10.24 6.97
CA LEU A 406 -2.67 11.21 7.25
C LEU A 406 -3.16 11.92 5.97
N VAL A 407 -2.82 11.38 4.79
CA VAL A 407 -3.08 12.00 3.49
C VAL A 407 -4.25 11.36 2.78
N ASP A 408 -5.05 12.23 2.16
CA ASP A 408 -6.18 11.87 1.31
C ASP A 408 -5.74 10.93 0.17
N GLY A 409 -5.96 9.64 0.35
CA GLY A 409 -5.58 8.58 -0.59
C GLY A 409 -5.12 7.25 0.03
N VAL A 410 -4.69 7.27 1.30
CA VAL A 410 -4.63 6.07 2.17
C VAL A 410 -5.90 5.96 3.02
N VAL A 411 -6.60 7.10 3.18
CA VAL A 411 -7.93 7.37 3.75
C VAL A 411 -8.47 8.61 2.99
N ALA A 412 -9.71 8.72 2.48
CA ALA A 412 -10.25 9.88 1.71
C ALA A 412 -11.68 9.63 1.18
N THR A 413 -12.72 10.46 1.03
CA THR A 413 -13.14 11.81 1.48
C THR A 413 -14.71 11.76 1.46
N VAL A 414 -15.61 12.72 1.15
CA VAL A 414 -15.59 14.12 0.66
C VAL A 414 -16.24 15.02 1.70
N GLY A 415 -15.50 16.06 2.11
CA GLY A 415 -16.04 17.21 2.79
C GLY A 415 -14.92 18.17 3.15
N GLN A 416 -15.02 19.43 2.73
CA GLN A 416 -14.08 20.44 3.21
C GLN A 416 -14.39 20.69 4.70
N SER A 417 -13.35 20.55 5.55
CA SER A 417 -13.38 20.32 7.01
C SER A 417 -13.52 18.86 7.50
N GLU A 418 -13.92 17.90 6.66
CA GLU A 418 -14.13 16.50 7.09
C GLU A 418 -12.91 15.58 6.88
N VAL A 419 -11.90 15.99 6.10
CA VAL A 419 -10.64 15.24 5.88
C VAL A 419 -9.93 14.88 7.19
N ILE A 420 -9.71 15.88 8.05
CA ILE A 420 -9.11 15.69 9.39
C ILE A 420 -10.04 14.83 10.26
N ASN A 421 -11.34 14.95 10.04
CA ASN A 421 -12.39 14.25 10.77
C ASN A 421 -12.34 12.74 10.48
N ASP A 422 -12.05 12.26 9.27
CA ASP A 422 -12.03 10.83 8.94
C ASP A 422 -10.82 10.08 9.54
N SER A 423 -9.63 10.69 9.54
CA SER A 423 -8.46 10.11 10.22
C SER A 423 -8.67 10.05 11.74
N VAL A 424 -9.23 11.11 12.33
CA VAL A 424 -9.56 11.16 13.76
C VAL A 424 -10.72 10.21 14.10
N ARG A 425 -11.70 10.03 13.20
CA ARG A 425 -12.77 9.02 13.30
C ARG A 425 -12.18 7.62 13.38
N LEU A 426 -11.27 7.27 12.47
CA LEU A 426 -10.66 5.95 12.44
C LEU A 426 -9.84 5.64 13.69
N GLU A 427 -9.07 6.59 14.21
CA GLU A 427 -8.37 6.41 15.50
C GLU A 427 -9.34 6.37 16.69
N TRP A 428 -10.44 7.15 16.65
CA TRP A 428 -11.50 7.06 17.65
C TRP A 428 -12.18 5.67 17.65
N CYS A 429 -12.58 5.16 16.48
CA CYS A 429 -13.12 3.80 16.29
C CYS A 429 -12.16 2.75 16.88
N LYS A 430 -10.87 2.80 16.52
CA LYS A 430 -9.82 1.89 17.02
C LYS A 430 -9.55 2.00 18.52
N SER A 431 -9.93 3.11 19.15
CA SER A 431 -9.77 3.30 20.61
C SER A 431 -11.01 2.89 21.41
N ARG A 432 -12.15 2.66 20.75
CA ARG A 432 -13.38 2.11 21.34
C ARG A 432 -13.38 0.56 21.35
N ALA A 433 -12.69 -0.06 20.40
CA ALA A 433 -12.62 -1.51 20.18
C ALA A 433 -11.40 -2.17 20.88
#